data_AF-A0A3S9E7X2-F1
#
_entry.id   AF-A0A3S9E7X2-F1
#
_cell.length_a   1.000
_cell.length_b   1.000
_cell.length_c   1.000
_cell.angle_alpha   90.00
_cell.angle_beta   90.00
_cell.angle_gamma   90.00
#
_symmetry.space_group_name_H-M   'P 1'
#
loop_
_entity.id
_entity.type
_entity.pdbx_description
1 polymer ?
#
loop_
_entity_poly.entity_id
_entity_poly.type
_entity_poly.pdbx_seq_one_letter_code
_entity_poly.pdbx_strand_id
1 'polypeptide(L)'
;MVLGRSLCVSMLVAASPALAADDFIEGVYLQSEELCKQAKKDTPQTLIDAGNIVLSAHGLQGVEYNCEFLQVSKAAASPSWAVTAICQEPGYVLSVTQMNAKQVDLVSVRPVDDESEASGNSGSYYLCEGVALP
;
A
#
# COMPACT_ATOMS: atom_id res chain seq x y z
N MET A 1 -62.10 -16.24 -4.42
CA MET A 1 -61.27 -15.16 -3.84
C MET A 1 -60.69 -15.70 -2.53
N VAL A 2 -59.42 -15.61 -2.16
CA VAL A 2 -58.16 -15.13 -2.75
C VAL A 2 -57.05 -15.92 -2.04
N LEU A 3 -55.99 -16.21 -2.78
CA LEU A 3 -54.79 -16.96 -2.44
C LEU A 3 -53.95 -16.25 -1.34
N GLY A 4 -53.73 -16.89 -0.19
CA GLY A 4 -52.88 -16.36 0.90
C GLY A 4 -51.49 -16.99 0.90
N ARG A 5 -50.69 -16.73 -0.14
CA ARG A 5 -49.36 -17.30 -0.35
C ARG A 5 -48.33 -16.49 0.46
N SER A 6 -47.98 -16.98 1.66
CA SER A 6 -46.92 -16.39 2.49
C SER A 6 -45.58 -16.55 1.78
N LEU A 7 -45.07 -15.45 1.20
CA LEU A 7 -43.76 -15.38 0.57
C LEU A 7 -42.73 -14.95 1.63
N CYS A 8 -41.93 -15.91 2.11
CA CYS A 8 -40.68 -15.65 2.79
C CYS A 8 -39.73 -14.94 1.83
N VAL A 9 -39.61 -13.61 1.94
CA VAL A 9 -38.55 -12.85 1.27
C VAL A 9 -37.30 -12.96 2.15
N SER A 10 -36.52 -14.01 1.93
CA SER A 10 -35.14 -14.07 2.44
C SER A 10 -34.33 -13.02 1.69
N MET A 11 -34.08 -11.88 2.35
CA MET A 11 -33.04 -10.94 1.90
C MET A 11 -31.68 -11.60 2.10
N LEU A 12 -31.21 -12.33 1.08
CA LEU A 12 -29.79 -12.61 0.91
C LEU A 12 -29.12 -11.26 0.64
N VAL A 13 -28.66 -10.60 1.71
CA VAL A 13 -27.67 -9.54 1.59
C VAL A 13 -26.44 -10.23 1.02
N ALA A 14 -26.24 -10.10 -0.29
CA ALA A 14 -24.95 -10.35 -0.89
C ALA A 14 -23.98 -9.38 -0.22
N ALA A 15 -23.24 -9.86 0.76
CA ALA A 15 -22.02 -9.21 1.18
C ALA A 15 -21.10 -9.29 -0.03
N SER A 16 -21.15 -8.26 -0.88
CA SER A 16 -20.14 -8.08 -1.91
C SER A 16 -18.81 -8.14 -1.18
N PRO A 17 -17.86 -9.01 -1.59
CA PRO A 17 -16.50 -8.89 -1.09
C PRO A 17 -16.11 -7.43 -1.31
N ALA A 18 -15.68 -6.76 -0.24
CA ALA A 18 -15.09 -5.44 -0.36
C ALA A 18 -14.10 -5.52 -1.51
N LEU A 19 -14.28 -4.68 -2.53
CA LEU A 19 -13.42 -4.64 -3.70
C LEU A 19 -11.99 -4.59 -3.17
N ALA A 20 -11.30 -5.72 -3.28
CA ALA A 20 -9.88 -5.78 -3.04
C ALA A 20 -9.30 -4.66 -3.92
N ALA A 21 -8.44 -3.86 -3.32
CA ALA A 21 -7.78 -2.75 -3.96
C ALA A 21 -7.01 -3.24 -5.19
N ASP A 22 -7.67 -3.30 -6.35
CA ASP A 22 -7.01 -3.56 -7.62
C ASP A 22 -6.12 -2.33 -7.92
N ASP A 23 -4.82 -2.59 -7.85
CA ASP A 23 -3.72 -2.01 -8.60
C ASP A 23 -3.42 -0.50 -8.42
N PHE A 24 -2.86 -0.10 -7.27
CA PHE A 24 -2.04 1.13 -7.21
C PHE A 24 -0.55 0.87 -7.02
N ILE A 25 -0.19 -0.31 -6.50
CA ILE A 25 1.19 -0.82 -6.41
C ILE A 25 1.24 -2.11 -7.22
N GLU A 26 1.74 -2.04 -8.44
CA GLU A 26 1.72 -3.14 -9.41
C GLU A 26 2.98 -4.04 -9.33
N GLY A 27 3.85 -3.82 -8.35
CA GLY A 27 5.12 -4.54 -8.22
C GLY A 27 5.97 -4.02 -7.09
N VAL A 28 7.29 -4.14 -7.25
CA VAL A 28 8.28 -3.63 -6.30
C VAL A 28 8.64 -2.20 -6.67
N TYR A 29 8.61 -1.30 -5.70
CA TYR A 29 9.06 0.08 -5.85
C TYR A 29 10.20 0.39 -4.87
N LEU A 30 11.19 1.16 -5.33
CA LEU A 30 12.37 1.58 -4.57
C LEU A 30 12.61 3.09 -4.72
N GLN A 31 13.35 3.69 -3.79
CA GLN A 31 13.57 5.13 -3.75
C GLN A 31 14.53 5.66 -4.85
N SER A 32 15.16 4.79 -5.65
CA SER A 32 16.01 5.20 -6.77
C SER A 32 16.11 4.14 -7.88
N GLU A 33 16.44 4.58 -9.09
CA GLU A 33 16.70 3.67 -10.21
C GLU A 33 17.94 2.80 -9.99
N GLU A 34 18.93 3.30 -9.25
CA GLU A 34 20.14 2.56 -8.87
C GLU A 34 19.78 1.34 -8.02
N LEU A 35 18.88 1.53 -7.04
CA LEU A 35 18.35 0.45 -6.23
C LEU A 35 17.56 -0.55 -7.08
N CYS A 36 16.76 -0.09 -8.06
CA CYS A 36 16.09 -1.02 -9.00
C CYS A 36 17.10 -1.84 -9.83
N LYS A 37 18.21 -1.25 -10.28
CA LYS A 37 19.27 -1.98 -10.98
C LYS A 37 19.94 -3.01 -10.08
N GLN A 38 20.11 -2.69 -8.79
CA GLN A 38 20.68 -3.61 -7.81
C GLN A 38 19.71 -4.76 -7.48
N ALA A 39 18.43 -4.46 -7.27
CA ALA A 39 17.38 -5.45 -7.03
C ALA A 39 17.21 -6.49 -8.14
N LYS A 40 17.62 -6.16 -9.38
CA LYS A 40 17.64 -7.10 -10.52
C LYS A 40 18.84 -8.04 -10.49
N LYS A 41 19.95 -7.62 -9.90
CA LYS A 41 21.18 -8.43 -9.77
C LYS A 41 21.12 -9.32 -8.54
N ASP A 42 20.61 -8.75 -7.46
CA ASP A 42 20.44 -9.39 -6.17
C ASP A 42 18.96 -9.75 -5.95
N THR A 43 18.54 -9.90 -4.69
CA THR A 43 17.13 -10.03 -4.32
C THR A 43 16.65 -8.79 -3.57
N PRO A 44 15.34 -8.51 -3.54
CA PRO A 44 14.79 -7.46 -2.68
C PRO A 44 15.18 -7.64 -1.20
N GLN A 45 15.28 -8.88 -0.72
CA GLN A 45 15.71 -9.18 0.65
C GLN A 45 17.12 -8.66 0.94
N THR A 46 18.07 -8.80 0.01
CA THR A 46 19.43 -8.25 0.17
C THR A 46 19.41 -6.73 0.34
N LEU A 47 18.50 -6.04 -0.36
CA LEU A 47 18.35 -4.59 -0.23
C LEU A 47 17.74 -4.19 1.11
N ILE A 48 16.74 -4.96 1.57
CA ILE A 48 16.14 -4.80 2.90
C ILE A 48 17.22 -4.94 3.96
N ASP A 49 18.00 -6.01 3.92
CA ASP A 49 19.07 -6.30 4.89
C ASP A 49 20.17 -5.21 4.88
N ALA A 50 20.36 -4.52 3.76
CA ALA A 50 21.26 -3.39 3.61
C ALA A 50 20.68 -2.05 4.12
N GLY A 51 19.46 -2.05 4.69
CA GLY A 51 18.80 -0.89 5.27
C GLY A 51 17.92 -0.10 4.30
N ASN A 52 17.63 -0.61 3.10
CA ASN A 52 16.72 0.05 2.16
C ASN A 52 15.26 -0.31 2.43
N ILE A 53 14.36 0.56 1.97
CA ILE A 53 12.92 0.33 2.04
C ILE A 53 12.41 -0.15 0.69
N VAL A 54 11.67 -1.26 0.71
CA VAL A 54 10.98 -1.87 -0.41
C VAL A 54 9.48 -1.62 -0.25
N LEU A 55 8.87 -0.96 -1.21
CA LEU A 55 7.42 -0.79 -1.27
C LEU A 55 6.83 -1.84 -2.21
N SER A 56 5.79 -2.54 -1.76
CA SER A 56 5.05 -3.53 -2.53
C SER A 56 3.56 -3.49 -2.19
N ALA A 57 2.75 -4.31 -2.86
CA ALA A 57 1.33 -4.45 -2.54
C ALA A 57 1.07 -4.93 -1.10
N HIS A 58 2.04 -5.62 -0.49
CA HIS A 58 1.95 -6.09 0.90
C HIS A 58 2.28 -4.99 1.91
N GLY A 59 2.99 -3.94 1.48
CA GLY A 59 3.32 -2.80 2.29
C GLY A 59 4.77 -2.36 2.16
N LEU A 60 5.32 -1.81 3.24
CA LEU A 60 6.70 -1.33 3.29
C LEU A 60 7.55 -2.32 4.08
N GLN A 61 8.67 -2.73 3.51
CA GLN A 61 9.61 -3.64 4.14
C GLN A 61 11.00 -3.02 4.18
N GLY A 62 11.64 -3.10 5.32
CA GLY A 62 12.94 -2.51 5.64
C GLY A 62 13.37 -3.00 7.02
N VAL A 63 14.63 -2.81 7.37
CA VAL A 63 15.16 -3.23 8.68
C VAL A 63 14.44 -2.51 9.83
N GLU A 64 14.15 -1.22 9.67
CA GLU A 64 13.49 -0.39 10.68
C GLU A 64 11.99 -0.23 10.42
N TYR A 65 11.53 -0.50 9.20
CA TYR A 65 10.17 -0.26 8.76
C TYR A 65 9.58 -1.54 8.16
N ASN A 66 8.77 -2.24 8.93
CA ASN A 66 7.98 -3.36 8.44
C ASN A 66 6.51 -3.07 8.67
N CYS A 67 5.83 -2.64 7.61
CA CYS A 67 4.45 -2.21 7.59
C CYS A 67 3.63 -3.12 6.69
N GLU A 68 2.55 -3.68 7.22
CA GLU A 68 1.54 -4.42 6.48
C GLU A 68 0.38 -3.48 6.12
N PHE A 69 -0.02 -3.45 4.85
CA PHE A 69 -1.18 -2.69 4.41
C PHE A 69 -2.48 -3.44 4.76
N LEU A 70 -3.36 -2.80 5.54
CA LEU A 70 -4.63 -3.40 5.97
C LEU A 70 -5.83 -2.91 5.17
N GLN A 71 -5.87 -1.61 4.89
CA GLN A 71 -6.98 -0.99 4.19
C GLN A 71 -6.48 0.09 3.24
N VAL A 72 -6.97 0.04 2.00
CA VAL A 72 -6.61 1.00 0.96
C VAL A 72 -7.90 1.61 0.41
N SER A 73 -8.00 2.93 0.44
CA SER A 73 -9.14 3.67 -0.09
C SER A 73 -8.68 4.69 -1.12
N LYS A 74 -9.18 4.57 -2.35
CA LYS A 74 -8.91 5.51 -3.44
C LYS A 74 -9.71 6.81 -3.24
N ALA A 75 -9.05 7.95 -3.43
CA ALA A 75 -9.71 9.25 -3.44
C ALA A 75 -10.54 9.42 -4.72
N ALA A 76 -11.73 10.02 -4.59
CA ALA A 76 -12.61 10.24 -5.74
C ALA A 76 -12.16 11.41 -6.65
N ALA A 77 -11.42 12.36 -6.10
CA ALA A 77 -11.08 13.63 -6.76
C ALA A 77 -9.58 13.80 -7.04
N SER A 78 -8.74 12.81 -6.72
CA SER A 78 -7.28 12.86 -6.94
C SER A 78 -6.72 11.48 -7.24
N PRO A 79 -5.54 11.38 -7.88
CA PRO A 79 -4.84 10.12 -8.09
C PRO A 79 -4.10 9.70 -6.80
N SER A 80 -4.82 9.64 -5.68
CA SER A 80 -4.26 9.34 -4.36
C SER A 80 -5.07 8.27 -3.64
N TRP A 81 -4.41 7.58 -2.72
CA TRP A 81 -4.96 6.53 -1.87
C TRP A 81 -4.61 6.82 -0.42
N ALA A 82 -5.60 6.69 0.45
CA ALA A 82 -5.38 6.59 1.88
C ALA A 82 -5.13 5.11 2.21
N VAL A 83 -3.98 4.83 2.80
CA VAL A 83 -3.54 3.49 3.17
C VAL A 83 -3.41 3.43 4.69
N THR A 84 -4.19 2.57 5.32
CA THR A 84 -4.02 2.23 6.74
C THR A 84 -3.08 1.04 6.82
N ALA A 85 -1.99 1.19 7.58
CA ALA A 85 -0.99 0.16 7.75
C ALA A 85 -0.73 -0.13 9.22
N ILE A 86 -0.41 -1.38 9.55
CA ILE A 86 0.20 -1.72 10.84
C ILE A 86 1.69 -1.88 10.60
N CYS A 87 2.48 -1.06 11.28
CA CYS A 87 3.93 -1.19 11.32
C CYS A 87 4.37 -1.77 12.67
N GLN A 88 5.64 -2.19 12.78
CA GLN A 88 6.24 -2.56 14.07
C GLN A 88 6.10 -1.46 15.13
N GLU A 89 6.14 -0.20 14.70
CA GLU A 89 5.68 0.92 15.51
C GLU A 89 4.19 1.21 15.22
N PRO A 90 3.36 1.50 16.24
CA PRO A 90 1.94 1.78 16.04
C PRO A 90 1.71 3.15 15.37
N GLY A 91 0.57 3.29 14.67
CA GLY A 91 -0.03 4.61 14.40
C GLY A 91 0.15 5.23 13.01
N TYR A 92 0.33 4.42 11.96
CA TYR A 92 0.60 4.95 10.62
C TYR A 92 -0.62 4.97 9.70
N VAL A 93 -0.98 6.17 9.25
CA VAL A 93 -1.79 6.36 8.04
C VAL A 93 -0.86 6.89 6.95
N LEU A 94 -0.85 6.25 5.80
CA LEU A 94 -0.03 6.65 4.66
C LEU A 94 -0.94 7.23 3.58
N SER A 95 -0.51 8.33 2.99
CA SER A 95 -1.07 8.84 1.74
C SER A 95 -0.14 8.44 0.62
N VAL A 96 -0.64 7.69 -0.36
CA VAL A 96 0.10 7.33 -1.56
C VAL A 96 -0.50 8.08 -2.74
N THR A 97 0.32 8.78 -3.51
CA THR A 97 -0.12 9.54 -4.69
C THR A 97 0.61 9.02 -5.91
N GLN A 98 -0.13 8.65 -6.94
CA GLN A 98 0.46 8.26 -8.22
C GLN A 98 0.87 9.51 -8.98
N MET A 99 2.18 9.67 -9.20
CA MET A 99 2.74 10.81 -9.93
C MET A 99 2.73 10.55 -11.43
N ASN A 100 3.03 9.32 -11.83
CA ASN A 100 2.94 8.81 -13.20
C ASN A 100 2.87 7.27 -13.18
N ALA A 101 2.91 6.64 -14.35
CA ALA A 101 2.79 5.18 -14.47
C ALA A 101 3.90 4.39 -13.74
N LYS A 102 5.06 4.99 -13.46
CA LYS A 102 6.21 4.32 -12.84
C LYS A 102 6.64 4.93 -11.52
N GLN A 103 5.92 5.92 -11.01
CA GLN A 103 6.33 6.66 -9.82
C GLN A 103 5.14 6.94 -8.91
N VAL A 104 5.35 6.68 -7.63
CA VAL A 104 4.42 7.02 -6.56
C VAL A 104 5.13 7.83 -5.50
N ASP A 105 4.43 8.80 -4.91
CA ASP A 105 4.89 9.53 -3.75
C ASP A 105 4.15 9.00 -2.52
N LEU A 106 4.91 8.64 -1.49
CA LEU A 106 4.40 8.14 -0.23
C LEU A 106 4.65 9.17 0.86
N VAL A 107 3.62 9.49 1.63
CA VAL A 107 3.70 10.41 2.75
C VAL A 107 3.12 9.71 3.97
N SER A 108 3.91 9.63 5.03
CA SER A 108 3.42 9.18 6.33
C SER A 108 2.75 10.34 7.06
N VAL A 109 1.47 10.16 7.41
CA VAL A 109 0.72 11.07 8.24
C VAL A 109 0.71 10.51 9.65
N ARG A 110 1.46 11.14 10.56
CA ARG A 110 1.38 10.89 12.00
C ARG A 110 0.37 11.84 12.65
N PRO A 111 -0.23 11.48 13.79
CA PRO A 111 -0.90 12.44 14.65
C PRO A 111 0.04 13.61 15.02
N VAL A 112 -0.52 14.80 15.17
CA VAL A 112 0.17 16.11 15.23
C VAL A 112 1.16 16.27 16.41
N ASP A 113 1.15 15.36 17.39
CA ASP A 113 1.92 15.48 18.63
C ASP A 113 3.40 15.04 18.51
N ASP A 114 3.83 14.46 17.39
CA ASP A 114 5.22 14.09 17.15
C ASP A 114 5.91 15.09 16.20
N GLU A 115 6.53 16.14 16.75
CA GLU A 115 7.42 17.09 16.04
C GLU A 115 8.77 16.46 15.61
N SER A 116 8.81 15.13 15.42
CA SER A 116 10.00 14.46 14.90
C SER A 116 10.01 14.52 13.38
N GLU A 117 11.21 14.66 12.80
CA GLU A 117 11.43 14.82 11.36
C GLU A 117 10.62 13.81 10.53
N ALA A 118 10.17 14.24 9.36
CA ALA A 118 9.37 13.45 8.42
C ALA A 118 9.82 11.98 8.41
N SER A 119 8.95 11.11 8.94
CA SER A 119 9.16 9.66 9.04
C SER A 119 9.85 9.14 7.78
N GLY A 120 10.99 8.46 7.95
CA GLY A 120 11.96 8.14 6.88
C GLY A 120 11.44 7.22 5.77
N ASN A 121 10.19 6.78 5.85
CA ASN A 121 9.49 6.08 4.79
C ASN A 121 8.81 7.01 3.77
N SER A 122 8.73 8.32 4.03
CA SER A 122 8.15 9.27 3.08
C SER A 122 9.12 9.58 1.94
N GLY A 123 8.61 9.74 0.72
CA GLY A 123 9.42 10.06 -0.45
C GLY A 123 8.85 9.53 -1.76
N SER A 124 9.61 9.72 -2.83
CA SER A 124 9.28 9.16 -4.15
C SER A 124 9.81 7.74 -4.29
N TYR A 125 8.98 6.87 -4.86
CA TYR A 125 9.28 5.47 -5.12
C TYR A 125 9.03 5.16 -6.59
N TYR A 126 9.93 4.38 -7.19
CA TYR A 126 9.97 4.07 -8.62
C TYR A 126 9.75 2.58 -8.85
N LEU A 127 8.88 2.24 -9.80
CA LEU A 127 8.55 0.86 -10.17
C LEU A 127 9.78 0.16 -10.77
N CYS A 128 10.21 -0.92 -10.13
CA CYS A 128 11.31 -1.74 -10.60
C CYS A 128 10.80 -2.90 -11.46
N GLU A 129 10.64 -2.65 -12.76
CA GLU A 129 10.18 -3.66 -13.72
C GLU A 129 11.05 -4.92 -13.73
N GLY A 130 10.43 -6.09 -13.56
CA GLY A 130 11.14 -7.38 -13.61
C GLY A 130 11.85 -7.77 -12.31
N VAL A 131 11.62 -7.05 -11.21
CA VAL A 131 12.03 -7.46 -9.87
C VAL A 131 10.91 -8.29 -9.24
N ALA A 132 11.24 -9.46 -8.71
CA ALA A 132 10.28 -10.32 -8.02
C ALA A 132 9.85 -9.69 -6.68
N LEU A 133 8.62 -9.98 -6.24
CA LEU A 133 8.17 -9.58 -4.91
C LEU A 133 9.02 -10.29 -3.82
N PRO A 134 9.36 -9.59 -2.72
CA PRO A 134 9.98 -10.19 -1.53
C PRO A 134 9.10 -11.24 -0.85
#